data_AF-A0A7C3U5E0-F1
#
_entry.id   AF-A0A7C3U5E0-F1
#
_cell.length_a   1.000
_cell.length_b   1.000
_cell.length_c   1.000
_cell.angle_alpha   90.00
_cell.angle_beta   90.00
_cell.angle_gamma   90.00
#
_symmetry.space_group_name_H-M   'P 1'
#
loop_
_entity.id
_entity.type
_entity.pdbx_description
1 polymer ?
#
loop_
_entity_poly.entity_id
_entity_poly.type
_entity_poly.pdbx_seq_one_letter_code
_entity_poly.pdbx_strand_id
1 'polypeptide(L)'
;RLMWVRPDGHTGVIGSEYLAIMPTIHGLRAMYYAGSDATGVPTLEVIEPALYNRFTTFTLIYGQKPYVASWNGLLAVEMPGSYRFAVRAVDGSCNLAIDGRVVVSFPAGMSERREGSEFLDERTHTIRLDFHSPTGRTEALQLLWAPPGAADLTPLPPMVLTQALP
;
A
#
# COMPACT_ATOMS: atom_id res chain seq x y z
N ARG A 1 -8.72 14.50 -29.94
CA ARG A 1 -8.34 13.47 -30.94
C ARG A 1 -6.82 13.33 -30.88
N LEU A 2 -6.31 12.16 -30.51
CA LEU A 2 -4.87 11.91 -30.45
C LEU A 2 -4.37 11.51 -31.85
N MET A 3 -3.27 12.12 -32.31
CA MET A 3 -2.72 11.92 -33.65
C MET A 3 -1.22 11.68 -33.55
N TRP A 4 -0.66 10.98 -34.55
CA TRP A 4 0.78 10.79 -34.69
C TRP A 4 1.23 11.13 -36.12
N VAL A 5 2.53 11.42 -36.25
CA VAL A 5 3.22 11.50 -37.53
C VAL A 5 4.18 10.32 -37.59
N ARG A 6 4.00 9.46 -38.58
CA ARG A 6 4.89 8.32 -38.82
C ARG A 6 6.22 8.81 -39.43
N PRO A 7 7.31 8.02 -39.38
CA PRO A 7 8.60 8.39 -39.97
C PRO A 7 8.54 8.69 -41.48
N ASP A 8 7.52 8.20 -42.19
CA ASP A 8 7.24 8.48 -43.60
C ASP A 8 6.50 9.82 -43.83
N GLY A 9 6.25 10.61 -42.77
CA GLY A 9 5.55 11.89 -42.81
C GLY A 9 4.03 11.78 -42.80
N HIS A 10 3.45 10.57 -42.80
CA HIS A 10 2.00 10.42 -42.77
C HIS A 10 1.44 10.78 -41.40
N THR A 11 0.49 11.73 -41.38
CA THR A 11 -0.26 12.10 -40.18
C THR A 11 -1.57 11.32 -40.13
N GLY A 12 -1.86 10.70 -38.99
CA GLY A 12 -3.08 9.91 -38.82
C GLY A 12 -3.55 9.84 -37.37
N VAL A 13 -4.79 9.37 -37.18
CA VAL A 13 -5.28 9.00 -35.84
C VAL A 13 -4.53 7.77 -35.38
N ILE A 14 -4.16 7.74 -34.10
CA ILE A 14 -3.64 6.52 -33.49
C ILE A 14 -4.81 5.54 -33.38
N GLY A 15 -4.75 4.45 -34.15
CA GLY A 15 -5.72 3.36 -34.06
C GLY A 15 -5.65 2.66 -32.69
N SER A 16 -6.77 2.13 -32.22
CA SER A 16 -6.83 1.44 -30.92
C SER A 16 -5.94 0.20 -30.85
N GLU A 17 -5.61 -0.40 -31.99
CA GLU A 17 -4.64 -1.50 -32.12
C GLU A 17 -3.20 -1.12 -31.73
N TYR A 18 -2.90 0.19 -31.70
CA TYR A 18 -1.63 0.75 -31.22
C TYR A 18 -1.73 1.30 -29.80
N LEU A 19 -2.90 1.24 -29.17
CA LEU A 19 -3.13 1.64 -27.79
C LEU A 19 -3.22 0.39 -26.92
N ALA A 20 -2.35 0.30 -25.92
CA ALA A 20 -2.52 -0.68 -24.86
C ALA A 20 -3.33 -0.06 -23.72
N ILE A 21 -4.40 -0.73 -23.30
CA ILE A 21 -4.92 -0.52 -21.95
C ILE A 21 -3.90 -1.20 -21.03
N MET A 22 -3.09 -0.40 -20.36
CA MET A 22 -2.26 -0.94 -19.28
C MET A 22 -3.23 -1.55 -18.26
N PRO A 23 -3.09 -2.84 -17.88
CA PRO A 23 -3.92 -3.38 -16.81
C PRO A 23 -3.75 -2.48 -15.60
N THR A 24 -4.84 -2.11 -14.95
CA THR A 24 -4.79 -1.34 -13.71
C THR A 24 -3.92 -2.12 -12.73
N ILE A 25 -2.72 -1.60 -12.46
CA ILE A 25 -1.89 -2.17 -11.42
C ILE A 25 -2.53 -1.73 -10.10
N HIS A 26 -2.98 -2.72 -9.35
CA HIS A 26 -3.62 -2.54 -8.06
C HIS A 26 -2.59 -2.76 -6.96
N GLY A 27 -2.68 -1.97 -5.90
CA GLY A 27 -1.80 -2.08 -4.74
C GLY A 27 -1.22 -0.76 -4.29
N LEU A 28 -0.26 -0.85 -3.36
CA LEU A 28 0.48 0.29 -2.84
C LEU A 28 1.92 0.24 -3.32
N ARG A 29 2.50 1.41 -3.58
CA ARG A 29 3.94 1.52 -3.81
C ARG A 29 4.63 1.30 -2.47
N ALA A 30 5.46 0.27 -2.39
CA ALA A 30 6.22 -0.13 -1.23
C ALA A 30 7.68 0.28 -1.40
N MET A 31 8.22 0.98 -0.41
CA MET A 31 9.64 1.32 -0.31
C MET A 31 10.23 0.66 0.91
N TYR A 32 11.32 -0.08 0.73
CA TYR A 32 12.04 -0.77 1.79
C TYR A 32 13.43 -0.18 1.98
N TYR A 33 13.80 0.10 3.22
CA TYR A 33 15.06 0.69 3.62
C TYR A 33 15.76 -0.25 4.60
N ALA A 34 17.02 -0.58 4.33
CA ALA A 34 17.85 -1.29 5.29
C ALA A 34 18.28 -0.35 6.43
N GLY A 35 18.21 -0.82 7.67
CA GLY A 35 18.51 -0.02 8.87
C GLY A 35 17.25 0.50 9.57
N SER A 36 17.44 1.34 10.59
CA SER A 36 16.35 1.81 11.44
C SER A 36 15.67 3.09 10.94
N ASP A 37 16.16 3.67 9.85
CA ASP A 37 15.72 4.97 9.35
C ASP A 37 15.34 4.91 7.86
N ALA A 38 14.26 5.59 7.47
CA ALA A 38 13.83 5.75 6.09
C ALA A 38 14.58 6.90 5.39
N THR A 39 15.91 6.81 5.30
CA THR A 39 16.76 7.84 4.68
C THR A 39 17.47 7.32 3.42
N GLY A 40 17.65 8.20 2.43
CA GLY A 40 18.34 7.88 1.19
C GLY A 40 17.49 7.13 0.16
N VAL A 41 18.16 6.33 -0.68
CA VAL A 41 17.53 5.54 -1.75
C VAL A 41 17.01 4.22 -1.16
N PRO A 42 15.74 3.82 -1.40
CA PRO A 42 15.23 2.55 -0.93
C PRO A 42 16.04 1.38 -1.52
N THR A 43 16.28 0.36 -0.72
CA THR A 43 16.93 -0.89 -1.13
C THR A 43 16.06 -1.68 -2.10
N LEU A 44 14.73 -1.57 -1.94
CA LEU A 44 13.75 -2.15 -2.84
C LEU A 44 12.57 -1.20 -2.97
N GLU A 45 12.11 -1.03 -4.21
CA GLU A 45 10.87 -0.35 -4.55
C GLU A 45 10.02 -1.29 -5.41
N VAL A 46 8.78 -1.53 -5.01
CA VAL A 46 7.88 -2.47 -5.67
C VAL A 46 6.43 -2.06 -5.47
N ILE A 47 5.51 -2.54 -6.32
CA ILE A 47 4.07 -2.39 -6.07
C ILE A 47 3.57 -3.66 -5.38
N GLU A 48 3.00 -3.53 -4.20
CA GLU A 48 2.42 -4.64 -3.45
C GLU A 48 0.90 -4.63 -3.56
N PRO A 49 0.29 -5.65 -4.19
CA PRO A 49 -1.16 -5.71 -4.36
C PRO A 49 -1.90 -5.76 -3.03
N ALA A 50 -1.38 -6.48 -2.04
CA ALA A 50 -1.98 -6.57 -0.72
C ALA A 50 -0.95 -6.90 0.36
N LEU A 51 -1.21 -6.37 1.55
CA LEU A 51 -0.54 -6.70 2.80
C LEU A 51 -1.34 -7.79 3.51
N TYR A 52 -1.22 -9.05 3.06
CA TYR A 52 -2.00 -10.16 3.63
C TYR A 52 -1.19 -11.32 4.21
N ASN A 53 0.04 -11.60 3.73
CA ASN A 53 0.94 -12.59 4.39
C ASN A 53 2.32 -12.76 3.72
N ARG A 54 2.70 -11.91 2.76
CA ARG A 54 3.79 -12.24 1.81
C ARG A 54 5.12 -11.53 2.08
N PHE A 55 5.39 -11.21 3.33
CA PHE A 55 6.67 -10.59 3.76
C PHE A 55 7.88 -11.51 3.68
N THR A 56 7.68 -12.76 3.31
CA THR A 56 8.76 -13.70 3.04
C THR A 56 9.74 -13.17 1.99
N THR A 57 9.33 -12.39 0.99
CA THR A 57 10.26 -11.98 -0.07
C THR A 57 11.34 -11.02 0.41
N PHE A 58 11.04 -9.99 1.22
CA PHE A 58 12.09 -9.07 1.70
C PHE A 58 13.00 -9.71 2.76
N THR A 59 12.40 -10.36 3.77
CA THR A 59 13.16 -11.00 4.85
C THR A 59 14.03 -12.16 4.35
N LEU A 60 13.56 -12.94 3.35
CA LEU A 60 14.33 -14.06 2.78
C LEU A 60 15.42 -13.59 1.79
N ILE A 61 15.25 -12.46 1.10
CA ILE A 61 16.19 -12.01 0.06
C ILE A 61 17.30 -11.10 0.64
N TYR A 62 16.99 -10.26 1.63
CA TYR A 62 17.91 -9.17 2.04
C TYR A 62 18.55 -9.33 3.42
N GLY A 63 18.22 -10.40 4.16
CA GLY A 63 18.89 -10.77 5.41
C GLY A 63 18.48 -9.94 6.64
N GLN A 64 18.63 -10.54 7.81
CA GLN A 64 18.21 -9.99 9.11
C GLN A 64 18.98 -8.72 9.48
N LYS A 65 18.28 -7.57 9.48
CA LYS A 65 18.65 -6.28 10.07
C LYS A 65 17.38 -5.54 10.43
N PRO A 66 17.43 -4.50 11.30
CA PRO A 66 16.33 -3.56 11.33
C PRO A 66 16.06 -3.06 9.91
N TYR A 67 14.79 -2.88 9.59
CA TYR A 67 14.37 -2.27 8.34
C TYR A 67 13.16 -1.39 8.57
N VAL A 68 13.03 -0.39 7.71
CA VAL A 68 11.83 0.44 7.61
C VAL A 68 11.18 0.16 6.28
N ALA A 69 9.86 0.07 6.27
CA ALA A 69 9.09 -0.05 5.06
C ALA A 69 7.91 0.92 5.08
N SER A 70 7.61 1.48 3.92
CA SER A 70 6.53 2.45 3.74
C SER A 70 5.71 2.08 2.52
N TRP A 71 4.40 1.94 2.70
CA TRP A 71 3.44 1.75 1.62
C TRP A 71 2.64 3.01 1.44
N ASN A 72 2.68 3.58 0.23
CA ASN A 72 1.93 4.78 -0.11
C ASN A 72 1.07 4.58 -1.35
N GLY A 73 -0.13 5.17 -1.30
CA GLY A 73 -1.05 5.12 -2.42
C GLY A 73 -2.40 5.72 -2.08
N LEU A 74 -3.40 5.20 -2.78
CA LEU A 74 -4.76 5.69 -2.80
C LEU A 74 -5.73 4.54 -2.47
N LEU A 75 -6.71 4.82 -1.63
CA LEU A 75 -7.82 3.94 -1.26
C LEU A 75 -9.11 4.50 -1.89
N ALA A 76 -9.73 3.73 -2.78
CA ALA A 76 -11.03 4.08 -3.36
C ALA A 76 -12.15 3.68 -2.37
N VAL A 77 -13.01 4.64 -2.04
CA VAL A 77 -14.18 4.45 -1.18
C VAL A 77 -15.43 4.72 -2.01
N GLU A 78 -16.29 3.71 -2.13
CA GLU A 78 -17.54 3.78 -2.92
C GLU A 78 -18.78 4.04 -2.05
N MET A 79 -18.66 3.92 -0.73
CA MET A 79 -19.76 4.14 0.20
C MET A 79 -19.28 5.01 1.36
N PRO A 80 -19.90 6.16 1.62
CA PRO A 80 -19.50 6.99 2.75
C PRO A 80 -19.88 6.30 4.07
N GLY A 81 -19.03 6.43 5.09
CA GLY A 81 -19.32 5.89 6.41
C GLY A 81 -18.09 5.60 7.26
N SER A 82 -18.33 5.02 8.44
CA SER A 82 -17.25 4.61 9.35
C SER A 82 -16.62 3.31 8.89
N TYR A 83 -15.39 3.39 8.40
CA TYR A 83 -14.55 2.23 8.11
C TYR A 83 -13.76 1.83 9.34
N ARG A 84 -13.69 0.54 9.63
CA ARG A 84 -12.75 0.00 10.62
C ARG A 84 -11.50 -0.48 9.91
N PHE A 85 -10.35 -0.16 10.47
CA PHE A 85 -9.05 -0.64 9.99
C PHE A 85 -8.39 -1.43 11.09
N ALA A 86 -7.62 -2.45 10.72
CA ALA A 86 -6.75 -3.12 11.66
C ALA A 86 -5.41 -3.46 11.02
N VAL A 87 -4.36 -3.34 11.80
CA VAL A 87 -3.03 -3.81 11.42
C VAL A 87 -2.61 -4.89 12.39
N ARG A 88 -2.27 -6.06 11.85
CA ARG A 88 -1.63 -7.17 12.57
C ARG A 88 -0.17 -7.20 12.19
N ALA A 89 0.71 -7.01 13.15
CA ALA A 89 2.14 -7.10 12.95
C ALA A 89 2.80 -7.89 14.09
N VAL A 90 3.86 -8.61 13.77
CA VAL A 90 4.72 -9.26 14.77
C VAL A 90 6.07 -8.56 14.74
N ASP A 91 6.55 -8.18 15.92
CA ASP A 91 7.90 -7.63 16.13
C ASP A 91 8.22 -6.41 15.25
N GLY A 92 7.33 -5.41 15.31
CA GLY A 92 7.56 -4.12 14.70
C GLY A 92 6.57 -3.07 15.14
N SER A 93 6.94 -1.80 14.98
CA SER A 93 6.07 -0.65 15.18
C SER A 93 5.36 -0.29 13.88
N CYS A 94 4.14 0.22 14.00
CA CYS A 94 3.27 0.51 12.88
C CYS A 94 2.62 1.88 13.04
N ASN A 95 2.47 2.59 11.92
CA ASN A 95 1.64 3.78 11.81
C ASN A 95 0.85 3.75 10.50
N LEU A 96 -0.48 3.58 10.59
CA LEU A 96 -1.41 3.69 9.47
C LEU A 96 -2.07 5.05 9.52
N ALA A 97 -1.98 5.79 8.41
CA ALA A 97 -2.67 7.04 8.22
C ALA A 97 -3.57 7.02 6.97
N ILE A 98 -4.73 7.65 7.09
CA ILE A 98 -5.67 7.92 6.00
C ILE A 98 -5.86 9.43 5.94
N ASP A 99 -5.62 10.05 4.77
CA ASP A 99 -5.63 11.52 4.63
C ASP A 99 -4.75 12.26 5.66
N GLY A 100 -3.61 11.65 5.97
CA GLY A 100 -2.66 12.17 6.96
C GLY A 100 -3.11 12.03 8.42
N ARG A 101 -4.32 11.53 8.70
CA ARG A 101 -4.80 11.25 10.05
C ARG A 101 -4.41 9.84 10.46
N VAL A 102 -3.78 9.70 11.62
CA VAL A 102 -3.39 8.40 12.17
C VAL A 102 -4.63 7.65 12.63
N VAL A 103 -4.90 6.50 12.00
CA VAL A 103 -6.04 5.64 12.32
C VAL A 103 -5.62 4.47 13.20
N VAL A 104 -4.43 3.89 12.95
CA VAL A 104 -3.86 2.81 13.77
C VAL A 104 -2.39 3.12 14.05
N SER A 105 -1.98 3.06 15.31
CA SER A 105 -0.58 3.19 15.69
C SER A 105 -0.24 2.32 16.89
N PHE A 106 0.94 1.69 16.86
CA PHE A 106 1.47 0.97 18.01
C PHE A 106 3.00 0.84 17.95
N PRO A 107 3.67 0.83 19.12
CA PRO A 107 5.10 0.59 19.20
C PRO A 107 5.43 -0.89 19.00
N ALA A 108 6.71 -1.19 18.71
CA ALA A 108 7.21 -2.55 18.67
C ALA A 108 7.04 -3.25 20.03
N GLY A 109 6.87 -4.58 20.01
CA GLY A 109 6.68 -5.39 21.22
C GLY A 109 5.29 -5.28 21.84
N MET A 110 4.38 -4.47 21.27
CA MET A 110 3.01 -4.33 21.75
C MET A 110 2.02 -4.78 20.67
N SER A 111 1.36 -5.91 20.94
CA SER A 111 0.21 -6.53 20.25
C SER A 111 0.39 -7.14 18.86
N GLU A 112 -0.28 -8.28 18.68
CA GLU A 112 -0.42 -9.03 17.44
C GLU A 112 -1.45 -8.41 16.48
N ARG A 113 -2.27 -7.44 16.93
CA ARG A 113 -3.28 -6.71 16.13
C ARG A 113 -3.77 -5.45 16.88
N ARG A 114 -3.89 -4.34 16.16
CA ARG A 114 -4.57 -3.11 16.61
C ARG A 114 -5.61 -2.67 15.62
N GLU A 115 -6.67 -2.05 16.14
CA GLU A 115 -7.77 -1.55 15.34
C GLU A 115 -7.96 -0.05 15.55
N GLY A 116 -8.54 0.59 14.56
CA GLY A 116 -8.93 1.99 14.55
C GLY A 116 -10.11 2.19 13.61
N SER A 117 -10.69 3.38 13.60
CA SER A 117 -11.80 3.69 12.70
C SER A 117 -11.70 5.14 12.23
N GLU A 118 -12.13 5.38 11.00
CA GLU A 118 -12.21 6.72 10.42
C GLU A 118 -13.47 6.78 9.56
N PHE A 119 -14.14 7.94 9.59
CA PHE A 119 -15.23 8.21 8.66
C PHE A 119 -14.65 8.64 7.32
N LEU A 120 -15.02 7.94 6.25
CA LEU A 120 -14.56 8.22 4.89
C LEU A 120 -15.75 8.65 4.02
N ASP A 121 -15.49 9.61 3.12
CA ASP A 121 -16.46 10.06 2.12
C ASP A 121 -16.37 9.17 0.88
N GLU A 122 -17.37 9.22 0.01
CA GLU A 122 -17.34 8.53 -1.30
C GLU A 122 -16.37 9.23 -2.26
N ARG A 123 -15.07 8.95 -2.09
CA ARG A 123 -13.99 9.45 -2.94
C ARG A 123 -12.74 8.60 -2.80
N THR A 124 -11.69 9.02 -3.48
CA THR A 124 -10.35 8.50 -3.23
C THR A 124 -9.71 9.19 -2.03
N HIS A 125 -9.16 8.40 -1.13
CA HIS A 125 -8.40 8.84 0.04
C HIS A 125 -6.93 8.47 -0.10
N THR A 126 -6.04 9.28 0.46
CA THR A 126 -4.63 8.88 0.59
C THR A 126 -4.49 7.86 1.71
N ILE A 127 -3.68 6.84 1.48
CA ILE A 127 -3.35 5.82 2.49
C ILE A 127 -1.84 5.68 2.59
N ARG A 128 -1.35 5.66 3.82
CA ARG A 128 0.06 5.44 4.13
C ARG A 128 0.19 4.49 5.31
N LEU A 129 1.00 3.45 5.15
CA LEU A 129 1.42 2.58 6.24
C LEU A 129 2.93 2.68 6.37
N ASP A 130 3.42 3.06 7.54
CA ASP A 130 4.84 2.97 7.88
C ASP A 130 5.04 1.85 8.90
N PHE A 131 6.04 1.01 8.65
CA PHE A 131 6.41 -0.12 9.48
C PHE A 131 7.90 -0.11 9.77
N HIS A 132 8.28 -0.39 11.01
CA HIS A 132 9.67 -0.57 11.39
C HIS A 132 9.82 -1.88 12.16
N SER A 133 10.63 -2.80 11.63
CA SER A 133 10.98 -4.05 12.30
C SER A 133 12.36 -3.88 12.91
N PRO A 134 12.51 -3.81 14.25
CA PRO A 134 13.80 -3.59 14.90
C PRO A 134 14.72 -4.81 14.81
N THR A 135 14.18 -6.02 14.75
CA THR A 135 14.95 -7.27 14.68
C THR A 135 15.14 -7.78 13.25
N GLY A 136 14.38 -7.21 12.30
CA GLY A 136 14.27 -7.72 10.93
C GLY A 136 13.45 -9.01 10.81
N ARG A 137 12.90 -9.52 11.91
CA ARG A 137 11.95 -10.62 11.91
C ARG A 137 10.56 -10.02 11.77
N THR A 138 9.88 -10.37 10.69
CA THR A 138 8.48 -10.01 10.48
C THR A 138 7.76 -11.25 10.04
N GLU A 139 7.20 -11.96 11.02
CA GLU A 139 6.48 -13.21 10.77
C GLU A 139 5.10 -12.94 10.15
N ALA A 140 4.50 -11.79 10.46
CA ALA A 140 3.26 -11.33 9.85
C ALA A 140 3.20 -9.80 9.81
N LEU A 141 2.74 -9.26 8.69
CA LEU A 141 2.18 -7.92 8.56
C LEU A 141 0.92 -8.01 7.70
N GLN A 142 -0.22 -7.62 8.26
CA GLN A 142 -1.52 -7.68 7.59
C GLN A 142 -2.27 -6.38 7.79
N LEU A 143 -2.81 -5.83 6.69
CA LEU A 143 -3.74 -4.71 6.71
C LEU A 143 -5.15 -5.22 6.43
N LEU A 144 -6.03 -5.04 7.41
CA LEU A 144 -7.42 -5.47 7.39
C LEU A 144 -8.32 -4.24 7.40
N TRP A 145 -9.52 -4.39 6.85
CA TRP A 145 -10.55 -3.36 6.86
C TRP A 145 -11.95 -3.97 6.97
N ALA A 146 -12.92 -3.17 7.40
CA ALA A 146 -14.33 -3.48 7.36
C ALA A 146 -15.07 -2.22 6.91
N PRO A 147 -15.72 -2.25 5.73
CA PRO A 147 -16.60 -1.18 5.27
C PRO A 147 -17.79 -0.93 6.20
N PRO A 148 -18.51 0.19 6.05
CA PRO A 148 -19.73 0.46 6.79
C PRO A 148 -20.73 -0.71 6.69
N GLY A 149 -21.19 -1.20 7.84
CA GLY A 149 -22.14 -2.32 7.92
C GLY A 149 -21.52 -3.72 7.79
N ALA A 150 -20.21 -3.85 7.51
CA ALA A 150 -19.54 -5.15 7.54
C ALA A 150 -19.33 -5.64 8.98
N ALA A 151 -19.63 -6.92 9.23
CA ALA A 151 -19.47 -7.52 10.55
C ALA A 151 -17.99 -7.78 10.91
N ASP A 152 -17.24 -8.29 9.93
CA ASP A 152 -15.88 -8.79 10.13
C ASP A 152 -14.83 -7.93 9.42
N LEU A 153 -13.64 -7.89 10.01
CA LEU A 153 -12.45 -7.34 9.39
C LEU A 153 -11.85 -8.36 8.42
N THR A 154 -11.72 -7.98 7.15
CA THR A 154 -11.14 -8.80 6.09
C THR A 154 -9.86 -8.16 5.54
N PRO A 155 -8.99 -8.91 4.85
CA PRO A 155 -7.85 -8.32 4.16
C PRO A 155 -8.27 -7.19 3.24
N LEU A 156 -7.54 -6.08 3.26
CA LEU A 156 -7.80 -4.94 2.38
C LEU A 156 -7.62 -5.38 0.91
N PRO A 157 -8.68 -5.36 0.08
CA PRO A 157 -8.60 -5.88 -1.28
C PRO A 157 -7.66 -5.03 -2.15
N PRO A 158 -6.81 -5.64 -2.99
CA PRO A 158 -5.97 -4.90 -3.93
C PRO A 158 -6.78 -3.97 -4.84
N MET A 159 -7.97 -4.40 -5.26
CA MET A 159 -8.79 -3.70 -6.25
C MET A 159 -9.23 -2.30 -5.80
N VAL A 160 -9.26 -2.03 -4.49
CA VAL A 160 -9.55 -0.69 -3.95
C VAL A 160 -8.29 0.15 -3.74
N LEU A 161 -7.12 -0.38 -4.09
CA LEU A 161 -5.82 0.26 -3.92
C LEU A 161 -5.21 0.65 -5.27
N THR A 162 -4.67 1.85 -5.33
CA THR A 162 -3.87 2.34 -6.46
C THR A 162 -2.55 2.90 -5.96
N GLN A 163 -1.45 2.58 -6.62
CA GLN A 163 -0.13 3.13 -6.26
C GLN A 163 -0.12 4.65 -6.36
N ALA A 164 0.63 5.31 -5.48
CA ALA A 164 0.97 6.71 -5.70
C ALA A 164 1.88 6.80 -6.94
N LEU A 165 1.56 7.73 -7.85
CA LEU A 165 2.48 8.09 -8.93
C LEU A 165 3.70 8.83 -8.36
N PRO A 166 4.90 8.63 -8.92
CA PRO A 166 6.11 9.37 -8.53
C PRO A 166 6.01 10.87 -8.81
#